data_AF-A0A974XBS2-F1
#
_entry.id   AF-A0A974XBS2-F1
#
_cell.length_a   1.000
_cell.length_b   1.000
_cell.length_c   1.000
_cell.angle_alpha   90.00
_cell.angle_beta   90.00
_cell.angle_gamma   90.00
#
_symmetry.space_group_name_H-M   'P 1'
#
loop_
_entity.id
_entity.type
_entity.pdbx_description
1 polymer ?
#
loop_
_entity_poly.entity_id
_entity_poly.type
_entity_poly.pdbx_seq_one_letter_code
_entity_poly.pdbx_strand_id
1 'polypeptide(L)' 'MNYMWRITKYNPQYRDSYGAYLKDEWTSLSDVGKQYDGKVFTKDEYLEYERLYIESII' A
#
# COMPACT_ATOMS: atom_id res chain seq x y z
N MET A 1 20.82 10.71 16.80
CA MET A 1 19.71 9.95 16.18
C MET A 1 19.80 10.14 14.68
N ASN A 2 19.83 9.04 13.92
CA ASN A 2 19.63 9.08 12.47
C ASN A 2 18.12 8.96 12.21
N TYR A 3 17.55 9.93 11.52
CA TYR A 3 16.17 9.88 11.07
C TYR A 3 16.15 9.37 9.63
N MET A 4 15.27 8.42 9.33
CA MET A 4 15.04 7.90 7.99
C MET A 4 13.58 8.17 7.60
N TRP A 5 13.38 8.83 6.47
CA TRP A 5 12.07 9.00 5.87
C TRP A 5 11.83 7.87 4.89
N ARG A 6 10.67 7.22 4.99
CA ARG A 6 10.24 6.16 4.06
C ARG A 6 8.91 6.54 3.45
N ILE A 7 8.91 6.79 2.15
CA ILE A 7 7.70 6.82 1.36
C ILE A 7 7.21 5.38 1.22
N THR A 8 5.94 5.13 1.54
CA THR A 8 5.35 3.79 1.47
C THR A 8 3.94 3.88 0.92
N LYS A 9 3.56 2.89 0.11
CA LYS A 9 2.20 2.72 -0.41
C LYS A 9 1.19 2.33 0.68
N TYR A 10 1.69 1.82 1.81
CA TYR A 10 0.88 1.22 2.86
C TYR A 10 0.77 2.12 4.08
N ASN A 11 -0.42 2.24 4.67
CA ASN A 11 -0.66 3.14 5.79
C ASN A 11 0.12 2.69 7.04
N PRO A 12 1.10 3.48 7.54
CA PRO A 12 1.97 3.08 8.65
C PRO A 12 1.25 2.69 9.94
N GLN A 13 -0.01 3.12 10.15
CA GLN A 13 -0.78 2.79 11.34
C GLN A 13 -1.05 1.29 11.51
N TYR A 14 -0.97 0.52 10.42
CA TYR A 14 -1.18 -0.93 10.44
C TYR A 14 0.13 -1.72 10.61
N ARG A 15 1.22 -1.05 10.99
CA ARG A 15 2.48 -1.70 11.35
C ARG A 15 2.55 -1.96 12.85
N ASP A 16 3.09 -3.12 13.21
CA ASP A 16 3.40 -3.43 14.61
C ASP A 16 4.69 -2.74 15.09
N SER A 17 5.05 -2.98 16.34
CA SER A 17 6.29 -2.45 16.95
C SER A 17 7.57 -2.95 16.29
N TYR A 18 7.51 -4.04 15.53
CA TYR A 18 8.63 -4.61 14.78
C TYR A 18 8.65 -4.11 13.32
N GLY A 19 7.66 -3.29 12.92
CA GLY A 19 7.51 -2.72 11.59
C GLY A 19 6.82 -3.64 10.58
N ALA A 20 6.34 -4.83 11.00
CA ALA A 20 5.60 -5.74 10.14
C ALA A 20 4.23 -5.16 9.81
N TYR A 21 3.82 -5.23 8.53
CA TYR A 21 2.52 -4.76 8.09
C TYR A 21 1.48 -5.87 8.27
N LEU A 22 0.39 -5.60 9.00
CA LEU A 22 -0.54 -6.65 9.44
C LEU A 22 -1.91 -6.61 8.76
N LYS A 23 -2.22 -5.56 7.99
CA LYS A 23 -3.50 -5.46 7.30
C LYS A 23 -3.51 -6.39 6.07
N ASP A 24 -4.59 -7.16 5.93
CA ASP A 24 -4.86 -8.01 4.77
C ASP A 24 -5.39 -7.15 3.62
N GLU A 25 -4.49 -6.73 2.75
CA GLU A 25 -4.82 -5.95 1.55
C GLU A 25 -3.91 -6.37 0.38
N TRP A 26 -4.23 -5.85 -0.79
CA TRP A 26 -3.46 -6.12 -2.00
C TRP A 26 -1.98 -5.71 -1.83
N THR A 27 -1.11 -6.49 -2.47
CA THR A 27 0.35 -6.29 -2.41
C THR A 27 0.96 -6.04 -3.78
N SER A 28 0.24 -6.40 -4.84
CA SER A 28 0.73 -6.34 -6.21
C SER A 28 -0.39 -6.29 -7.24
N LEU A 29 -0.03 -6.00 -8.50
CA LEU A 29 -0.94 -6.10 -9.64
C LEU A 29 -1.59 -7.48 -9.78
N SER A 30 -0.91 -8.55 -9.34
CA SER A 30 -1.45 -9.92 -9.41
C SER A 30 -2.66 -10.15 -8.49
N ASP A 31 -2.95 -9.21 -7.60
CA ASP A 31 -4.11 -9.24 -6.71
C ASP A 31 -5.36 -8.60 -7.33
N VAL A 32 -5.27 -7.99 -8.52
CA VAL A 32 -6.44 -7.45 -9.22
C VAL A 32 -7.46 -8.56 -9.45
N GLY A 33 -8.70 -8.30 -9.06
CA GLY A 33 -9.82 -9.24 -9.08
C GLY A 33 -10.00 -10.04 -7.79
N LYS A 34 -9.03 -10.02 -6.86
CA LYS A 34 -9.20 -10.59 -5.51
C LYS A 34 -10.03 -9.66 -4.63
N GLN A 35 -10.60 -10.21 -3.56
CA GLN A 35 -11.44 -9.48 -2.61
C GLN A 35 -10.68 -9.24 -1.31
N TYR A 36 -10.70 -8.00 -0.83
CA TYR A 36 -10.13 -7.55 0.45
C TYR A 36 -11.17 -6.67 1.15
N ASP A 37 -11.38 -6.85 2.46
CA ASP A 37 -12.38 -6.09 3.24
C ASP A 37 -13.78 -6.07 2.57
N GLY A 38 -14.19 -7.16 1.94
CA GLY A 38 -15.46 -7.26 1.23
C GLY A 38 -15.52 -6.55 -0.13
N LYS A 39 -14.45 -5.88 -0.57
CA LYS A 39 -14.35 -5.15 -1.84
C LYS A 39 -13.41 -5.85 -2.82
N VAL A 40 -13.81 -5.94 -4.09
CA VAL A 40 -12.92 -6.42 -5.17
C VAL A 40 -11.88 -5.35 -5.48
N PHE A 41 -10.61 -5.72 -5.44
CA PHE A 41 -9.52 -4.84 -5.84
C PHE A 41 -9.44 -4.73 -7.36
N THR A 42 -9.49 -3.51 -7.87
CA THR A 42 -9.59 -3.23 -9.31
C THR A 42 -8.28 -2.75 -9.91
N LYS A 43 -8.15 -2.87 -11.24
CA LYS A 43 -7.01 -2.34 -11.98
C LYS A 43 -6.91 -0.82 -11.88
N ASP A 44 -8.04 -0.12 -11.88
CA ASP A 44 -8.07 1.34 -11.80
C ASP A 44 -7.55 1.83 -10.45
N GLU A 45 -7.94 1.15 -9.35
CA GLU A 45 -7.36 1.42 -8.03
C GLU A 45 -5.85 1.18 -8.00
N TYR A 46 -5.36 0.08 -8.59
CA TYR A 46 -3.93 -0.16 -8.68
C TYR A 46 -3.20 0.99 -9.40
N LEU A 47 -3.69 1.41 -10.57
CA LEU A 47 -3.07 2.48 -11.35
C LEU A 47 -3.14 3.84 -10.65
N GLU A 48 -4.22 4.11 -9.92
CA GLU A 48 -4.37 5.28 -9.07
C GLU A 48 -3.27 5.33 -8.00
N TYR A 49 -3.08 4.23 -7.26
CA TYR A 49 -2.03 4.12 -6.24
C TYR A 49 -0.62 4.24 -6.82
N GLU A 50 -0.34 3.63 -7.97
CA GLU A 50 0.97 3.79 -8.64
C GLU A 50 1.22 5.26 -9.02
N ARG A 51 0.21 5.95 -9.57
CA ARG A 51 0.34 7.36 -9.93
C ARG A 51 0.62 8.23 -8.70
N LEU A 52 -0.17 8.08 -7.63
CA LEU A 52 0.04 8.81 -6.37
C LEU A 52 1.43 8.55 -5.78
N TYR A 53 1.92 7.31 -5.87
CA TYR A 53 3.26 6.98 -5.40
C TYR A 53 4.35 7.68 -6.22
N ILE A 54 4.21 7.76 -7.55
CA ILE A 54 5.14 8.52 -8.42
C ILE A 54 5.08 10.01 -8.09
N GLU A 55 3.88 10.58 -7.94
CA GLU A 55 3.68 11.98 -7.60
C GLU A 55 4.29 12.35 -6.24
N SER A 56 4.31 11.43 -5.27
CA SER A 56 4.89 11.68 -3.94
C SER A 56 6.41 11.88 -3.93
N ILE A 57 7.09 11.59 -5.04
CA ILE A 57 8.54 11.78 -5.21
C ILE A 57 8.88 13.18 -5.74
N ILE A 58 7.90 13.87 -6.36
CA ILE A 58 8.05 15.17 -7.02
C ILE A 58 7.76 16.29 -6.03
#